data_AF-A0A7C5P1D9-F1
#
_entry.id   AF-A0A7C5P1D9-F1
#
_cell.length_a   1.000
_cell.length_b   1.000
_cell.length_c   1.000
_cell.angle_alpha   90.00
_cell.angle_beta   90.00
_cell.angle_gamma   90.00
#
_symmetry.space_group_name_H-M   'P 1'
#
loop_
_entity.id
_entity.type
_entity.pdbx_description
1 polymer ?
#
loop_
_entity_poly.entity_id
_entity_poly.type
_entity_poly.pdbx_seq_one_letter_code
_entity_poly.pdbx_strand_id
1 'polypeptide(L)'
;MNRRAGLAGILIVGFLIAGALIILSSYEYNLRNRDDVLSFAAQFGRWLLQVGKNTVKVVGYAVRMKWTPDIAQSNSSNSSTNHSNSAGGRK
;
A
#
# COMPACT_ATOMS: atom_id res chain seq x y z
N MET A 1 -9.24 -28.39 -5.01
CA MET A 1 -8.83 -27.49 -6.11
C MET A 1 -9.16 -26.05 -5.73
N ASN A 2 -8.14 -25.25 -5.47
CA ASN A 2 -8.24 -23.94 -4.81
C ASN A 2 -8.74 -22.86 -5.80
N ARG A 3 -10.07 -22.72 -5.95
CA ARG A 3 -10.69 -21.73 -6.86
C ARG A 3 -10.29 -20.28 -6.59
N ARG A 4 -9.74 -19.98 -5.40
CA ARG A 4 -9.25 -18.65 -5.01
C ARG A 4 -7.90 -18.29 -5.63
N ALA A 5 -7.06 -19.27 -5.94
CA ALA A 5 -5.77 -19.03 -6.61
C ALA A 5 -5.94 -18.65 -8.09
N GLY A 6 -6.99 -19.19 -8.74
CA GLY A 6 -7.26 -18.93 -10.16
C GLY A 6 -7.57 -17.46 -10.45
N LEU A 7 -8.38 -16.81 -9.61
CA LEU A 7 -8.85 -15.44 -9.88
C LEU A 7 -7.73 -14.41 -9.71
N ALA A 8 -6.91 -14.54 -8.66
CA ALA A 8 -5.73 -13.68 -8.49
C ALA A 8 -4.72 -13.88 -9.63
N GLY A 9 -4.48 -15.13 -10.04
CA GLY A 9 -3.61 -15.43 -11.18
C GLY A 9 -4.10 -14.80 -12.48
N ILE A 10 -5.41 -14.90 -12.76
CA ILE A 10 -6.03 -14.28 -13.96
C ILE A 10 -5.87 -12.76 -13.94
N LEU A 11 -6.09 -12.11 -12.79
CA LEU A 11 -5.92 -10.66 -12.67
C LEU A 11 -4.47 -10.23 -12.90
N ILE A 12 -3.51 -10.96 -12.35
CA ILE A 12 -2.07 -10.68 -12.54
C ILE A 12 -1.69 -10.84 -14.01
N VAL A 13 -2.12 -11.92 -14.66
CA VAL A 13 -1.86 -12.15 -16.09
C VAL A 13 -2.53 -11.08 -16.95
N GLY A 14 -3.78 -10.71 -16.66
CA GLY A 14 -4.48 -9.63 -17.36
C GLY A 14 -3.76 -8.28 -17.23
N PHE A 15 -3.27 -7.95 -16.04
CA PHE A 15 -2.49 -6.74 -15.81
C PHE A 15 -1.16 -6.74 -16.60
N LEU A 16 -0.46 -7.87 -16.64
CA LEU A 16 0.78 -8.02 -17.43
C LEU A 16 0.51 -7.83 -18.93
N ILE A 17 -0.57 -8.41 -19.45
CA ILE A 17 -0.96 -8.27 -20.88
C ILE A 17 -1.30 -6.81 -21.19
N ALA A 18 -2.06 -6.13 -20.32
CA ALA A 18 -2.38 -4.72 -20.52
C ALA A 18 -1.12 -3.84 -20.54
N GLY A 19 -0.18 -4.06 -19.61
CA GLY A 19 1.11 -3.36 -19.59
C GLY A 19 1.94 -3.62 -20.85
N ALA A 20 1.96 -4.87 -21.33
CA ALA A 20 2.64 -5.23 -22.57
C ALA A 20 2.03 -4.53 -23.79
N LEU A 21 0.70 -4.47 -23.89
CA LEU A 21 0.00 -3.79 -24.98
C LEU A 21 0.26 -2.28 -24.98
N ILE A 22 0.31 -1.63 -23.83
CA ILE A 22 0.62 -0.20 -23.71
C ILE A 22 2.03 0.10 -24.22
N ILE A 23 3.02 -0.72 -23.85
CA ILE A 23 4.40 -0.54 -24.32
C ILE A 23 4.50 -0.82 -25.82
N LEU A 24 3.80 -1.86 -26.30
CA LEU A 24 3.79 -2.22 -27.71
C LEU A 24 3.19 -1.11 -28.58
N SER A 25 2.09 -0.51 -28.15
CA SER A 25 1.42 0.57 -28.88
C SER A 25 2.15 1.91 -28.78
N SER A 26 2.89 2.17 -27.69
CA SER A 26 3.58 3.45 -27.49
C SER A 26 4.89 3.55 -28.28
N TYR A 27 5.53 2.43 -28.59
CA TYR A 27 6.84 2.39 -29.25
C TYR A 27 6.81 1.76 -30.65
N GLU A 28 5.63 1.39 -31.16
CA GLU A 28 5.42 0.72 -32.46
C GLU A 28 6.36 -0.47 -32.69
N TYR A 29 6.67 -1.23 -31.63
CA TYR A 29 7.63 -2.30 -31.70
C TYR A 29 7.17 -3.40 -32.67
N ASN A 30 8.04 -3.76 -33.60
CA ASN A 30 7.80 -4.90 -34.48
C ASN A 30 8.37 -6.16 -33.82
N LEU A 31 7.51 -6.93 -33.15
CA LEU A 31 7.89 -8.19 -32.48
C LEU A 31 8.47 -9.27 -33.40
N ARG A 32 8.45 -9.03 -34.72
CA ARG A 32 9.06 -9.88 -35.73
C ARG A 32 10.55 -9.61 -35.91
N ASN A 33 11.03 -8.45 -35.46
CA ASN A 33 12.43 -8.04 -35.47
C ASN A 33 13.09 -8.32 -34.11
N ARG A 34 14.27 -8.94 -34.11
CA ARG A 34 14.92 -9.39 -32.86
C ARG A 34 15.38 -8.23 -31.98
N ASP A 35 15.82 -7.13 -32.58
CA ASP A 35 16.30 -5.95 -31.84
C ASP A 35 15.14 -5.25 -31.11
N ASP A 36 13.97 -5.18 -31.74
CA ASP A 36 12.75 -4.62 -31.15
C ASP A 36 12.22 -5.49 -30.01
N VAL A 37 12.33 -6.82 -30.13
CA VAL A 37 11.98 -7.75 -29.04
C VAL A 37 12.89 -7.55 -27.83
N LEU A 38 14.19 -7.34 -28.04
CA LEU A 38 15.14 -7.11 -26.95
C LEU A 38 14.87 -5.77 -26.26
N SER A 39 14.61 -4.72 -27.06
CA SER A 39 14.25 -3.39 -26.57
C SER A 39 12.93 -3.41 -25.80
N PHE A 40 11.91 -4.09 -26.34
CA PHE A 40 10.63 -4.32 -25.67
C PHE A 40 10.81 -5.05 -24.33
N ALA A 41 11.57 -6.13 -24.29
CA ALA A 41 11.80 -6.89 -23.06
C ALA A 41 12.50 -6.05 -21.99
N ALA A 42 13.48 -5.22 -22.39
CA ALA A 42 14.15 -4.29 -21.49
C ALA A 42 13.19 -3.22 -20.94
N GLN A 43 12.34 -2.66 -21.79
CA GLN A 43 11.32 -1.68 -21.38
C GLN A 43 10.26 -2.29 -20.47
N PHE A 44 9.73 -3.46 -20.84
CA PHE A 44 8.75 -4.19 -20.04
C PHE A 44 9.31 -4.56 -18.67
N GLY A 45 10.56 -5.03 -18.59
CA GLY A 45 11.23 -5.30 -17.32
C GLY A 45 11.40 -4.06 -16.46
N ARG A 46 11.80 -2.92 -17.05
CA ARG A 46 11.91 -1.63 -16.33
C ARG A 46 10.55 -1.17 -15.79
N TRP A 47 9.51 -1.26 -16.60
CA TRP A 47 8.14 -0.96 -16.18
C TRP A 47 7.72 -1.86 -15.00
N LEU A 48 7.96 -3.17 -15.10
CA LEU A 48 7.60 -4.12 -14.06
C LEU A 48 8.33 -3.82 -12.73
N LEU A 49 9.61 -3.45 -12.78
CA LEU A 49 10.37 -3.01 -11.62
C LEU A 49 9.83 -1.71 -11.01
N GLN A 50 9.41 -0.74 -11.83
CA GLN A 50 8.79 0.50 -11.35
C GLN A 50 7.45 0.21 -10.66
N VAL A 51 6.61 -0.64 -11.25
CA VAL A 51 5.35 -1.08 -10.64
C VAL A 51 5.63 -1.77 -9.31
N GLY A 52 6.59 -2.70 -9.25
CA GLY A 52 6.98 -3.38 -8.01
C GLY A 52 7.42 -2.42 -6.91
N LYS A 53 8.30 -1.46 -7.24
CA LYS A 53 8.78 -0.43 -6.29
C LYS A 53 7.63 0.44 -5.76
N ASN A 54 6.71 0.85 -6.63
CA ASN A 54 5.55 1.64 -6.24
C ASN A 54 4.62 0.83 -5.34
N THR A 55 4.36 -0.44 -5.65
CA THR A 55 3.55 -1.34 -4.83
C THR A 55 4.16 -1.55 -3.44
N VAL A 56 5.47 -1.78 -3.34
CA VAL A 56 6.16 -1.90 -2.04
C VAL A 56 6.03 -0.61 -1.22
N LYS A 57 6.15 0.57 -1.86
CA LYS A 57 5.98 1.86 -1.18
C LYS A 57 4.54 2.04 -0.66
N VAL A 58 3.53 1.71 -1.47
CA VAL A 58 2.11 1.81 -1.09
C VAL A 58 1.76 0.83 0.03
N VAL A 59 2.21 -0.42 -0.07
CA VAL A 59 2.01 -1.43 0.99
C VAL A 59 2.73 -1.03 2.27
N GLY A 60 3.97 -0.53 2.17
CA GLY A 60 4.73 -0.04 3.32
C GLY A 60 4.05 1.15 4.01
N TYR A 61 3.43 2.05 3.24
CA TYR A 61 2.64 3.15 3.78
C TYR A 61 1.36 2.67 4.45
N ALA A 62 0.62 1.74 3.82
CA ALA A 62 -0.58 1.14 4.39
C ALA A 62 -0.29 0.32 5.66
N VAL A 63 0.84 -0.40 5.71
CA VAL A 63 1.30 -1.10 6.91
C VAL A 63 1.66 -0.11 8.02
N ARG A 64 2.38 0.98 7.71
CA ARG A 64 2.67 2.04 8.70
C ARG A 64 1.40 2.70 9.23
N MET A 65 0.43 2.99 8.37
CA MET A 65 -0.86 3.56 8.78
C MET A 65 -1.68 2.61 9.67
N LYS A 66 -1.69 1.31 9.34
CA LYS A 66 -2.33 0.29 10.19
C LYS A 66 -1.61 0.11 11.53
N TRP A 67 -0.33 0.45 11.61
CA TRP A 67 0.49 0.28 12.81
C TRP A 67 0.61 1.54 13.67
N THR A 68 0.08 2.69 13.26
CA THR A 68 -0.10 3.81 14.20
C THR A 68 -1.20 3.39 15.19
N PRO A 69 -0.88 3.03 16.45
CA PRO A 69 -1.93 2.84 17.44
C PRO A 69 -2.68 4.16 17.55
N ASP A 70 -4.01 4.09 17.62
CA ASP A 70 -4.83 5.25 17.98
C ASP A 70 -4.24 5.82 19.26
N ILE A 71 -3.58 6.99 19.17
CA ILE A 71 -3.23 7.77 20.34
C ILE A 71 -4.56 8.36 20.81
N ALA A 72 -5.41 7.52 21.39
CA ALA A 72 -6.47 7.95 22.28
C ALA A 72 -5.74 8.54 23.49
N GLN A 73 -5.42 9.82 23.37
CA GLN A 73 -4.86 10.66 24.40
C GLN A 73 -5.75 10.48 25.65
N SER A 74 -5.24 9.72 26.61
CA SER A 74 -5.86 9.54 27.90
C SER A 74 -5.79 10.87 28.63
N ASN A 75 -6.85 11.69 28.52
CA ASN A 75 -7.13 12.70 29.52
C ASN A 75 -7.62 11.99 30.79
N SER A 76 -6.69 11.29 31.45
CA SER A 76 -6.81 10.87 32.83
C SER A 76 -6.47 12.07 33.70
N SER A 77 -7.41 13.01 33.80
CA SER A 77 -7.40 14.01 34.86
C SER A 77 -7.92 13.34 36.13
N ASN A 78 -7.08 12.55 36.78
CA ASN A 78 -7.29 12.11 38.15
C ASN A 78 -7.26 13.34 39.07
N SER A 79 -8.42 13.94 39.34
CA SER A 79 -8.56 14.86 40.47
C SER A 79 -8.71 14.03 41.76
N SER A 80 -7.57 13.64 42.33
CA SER A 80 -7.52 13.12 43.69
C SER A 80 -6.95 14.19 44.61
N THR A 81 -7.81 14.88 45.36
CA THR A 81 -7.40 15.44 46.66
C THR A 81 -8.60 15.47 47.60
N ASN A 82 -8.71 14.42 48.43
CA ASN A 82 -9.59 14.36 49.60
C ASN A 82 -8.81 14.83 50.83
N HIS A 83 -9.26 15.90 51.51
CA HIS A 83 -8.98 16.21 52.92
C HIS A 83 -9.74 17.48 53.32
N SER A 84 -10.29 17.70 54.51
CA SER A 84 -10.86 16.91 55.61
C SER A 84 -11.61 17.94 56.49
N ASN A 85 -12.57 17.46 57.28
CA ASN A 85 -13.45 18.18 58.22
C ASN A 85 -12.93 19.46 58.89
N SER A 86 -13.82 20.45 59.07
CA SER A 86 -13.94 21.14 60.37
C SER A 86 -15.31 21.82 60.53
N ALA A 87 -15.98 21.48 61.62
CA ALA A 87 -17.19 22.11 62.12
C ALA A 87 -16.86 23.47 62.76
N GLY A 88 -17.77 24.45 62.69
CA GLY A 88 -17.69 25.62 63.58
C GLY A 88 -18.37 26.90 63.08
N GLY A 89 -19.66 27.02 63.36
CA GLY A 89 -20.33 28.16 64.00
C GLY A 89 -20.04 29.64 63.65
N ARG A 90 -21.15 30.41 63.73
CA ARG A 90 -21.30 31.84 64.09
C ARG A 90 -20.94 32.82 62.95
N LYS A 91 -21.69 33.89 62.66
CA LYS A 91 -22.82 34.59 63.31
C LYS A 91 -23.80 35.06 62.24
#